data_AF-A0A935EXR1-F1
#
_entry.id   AF-A0A935EXR1-F1
#
_cell.length_a   1.000
_cell.length_b   1.000
_cell.length_c   1.000
_cell.angle_alpha   90.00
_cell.angle_beta   90.00
_cell.angle_gamma   90.00
#
_symmetry.space_group_name_H-M   'P 1'
#
loop_
_entity.id
_entity.type
_entity.pdbx_description
1 polymer ?
#
loop_
_entity_poly.entity_id
_entity_poly.type
_entity_poly.pdbx_seq_one_letter_code
_entity_poly.pdbx_strand_id
1 'polypeptide(L)'
;MRQLIRYLEEGDQGLIHRGRGRDGNRGYSEEFKKKVIARYQERYSDFGPTLAAKKLEEEGCRVNPETLRLWLIKAGIWQRRRKRATHRSWRERRAHFGELLQLDGSHHPWFVERGEKCCLMNLVDDATGTTLSLFAKEETTEAAMLLLWTITGSLRRSMLTGRMSTSRMKSINWKRARKAVTTIPSLAGPVNNSGPEF
;
A
#
# COMPACT_ATOMS: atom_id res chain seq x y z
N MET A 1 -25.85 36.51 -31.69
CA MET A 1 -26.81 37.64 -31.59
C MET A 1 -27.86 37.52 -30.47
N ARG A 2 -28.48 36.36 -30.19
CA ARG A 2 -29.51 36.24 -29.11
C ARG A 2 -29.07 36.65 -27.69
N GLN A 3 -27.80 36.46 -27.31
CA GLN A 3 -27.33 36.83 -25.96
C GLN A 3 -27.10 38.33 -25.80
N LEU A 4 -26.65 39.01 -26.87
CA LEU A 4 -26.45 40.47 -26.87
C LEU A 4 -27.78 41.21 -26.77
N ILE A 5 -28.80 40.76 -27.50
CA ILE A 5 -30.17 41.30 -27.42
C ILE A 5 -30.71 41.16 -25.98
N ARG A 6 -30.54 39.98 -25.37
CA ARG A 6 -30.99 39.74 -23.98
C ARG A 6 -30.23 40.57 -22.95
N TYR A 7 -28.94 40.80 -23.16
CA TYR A 7 -28.15 41.66 -22.29
C TYR A 7 -28.64 43.10 -22.35
N LEU A 8 -29.01 43.58 -23.54
CA LEU A 8 -29.55 44.93 -23.73
C LEU A 8 -30.95 45.10 -23.10
N GLU A 9 -31.77 44.04 -23.07
CA GLU A 9 -33.14 44.08 -22.51
C GLU A 9 -33.20 43.79 -21.00
N GLU A 10 -32.43 42.82 -20.52
CA GLU A 10 -32.52 42.26 -19.15
C GLU A 10 -31.25 42.51 -18.32
N GLY A 11 -30.24 43.20 -18.87
CA GLY A 11 -28.96 43.46 -18.21
C GLY A 11 -28.16 42.19 -17.94
N ASP A 12 -27.35 42.19 -16.87
CA ASP A 12 -26.52 41.04 -16.46
C ASP A 12 -27.35 39.76 -16.21
N GLN A 13 -28.61 39.89 -15.81
CA GLN A 13 -29.52 38.77 -15.59
C GLN A 13 -29.84 38.02 -16.89
N GLY A 14 -29.84 38.71 -18.03
CA GLY A 14 -30.08 38.13 -19.36
C GLY A 14 -28.98 37.19 -19.86
N LEU A 15 -27.79 37.27 -19.26
CA LEU A 15 -26.67 36.35 -19.52
C LEU A 15 -26.80 35.02 -18.78
N ILE A 16 -27.64 34.95 -17.74
CA ILE A 16 -27.85 33.72 -16.99
C ILE A 16 -28.66 32.73 -17.85
N HIS A 17 -28.12 31.52 -18.01
CA HIS A 17 -28.80 30.47 -18.74
C HIS A 17 -30.15 30.14 -18.09
N ARG A 18 -31.26 30.31 -18.81
CA ARG A 18 -32.65 30.12 -18.30
C ARG A 18 -32.98 28.68 -17.87
N GLY A 19 -32.15 27.71 -18.24
CA GLY A 19 -32.24 26.34 -17.75
C GLY A 19 -31.48 26.10 -16.43
N ARG A 20 -30.76 27.11 -15.91
CA ARG A 20 -30.07 27.02 -14.62
C ARG A 20 -31.11 26.89 -13.51
N GLY A 21 -31.03 25.80 -12.73
CA GLY A 21 -31.98 25.50 -11.64
C GLY A 21 -33.22 24.70 -12.07
N ARG A 22 -33.38 24.38 -13.36
CA ARG A 22 -34.44 23.47 -13.81
C ARG A 22 -33.95 22.02 -13.82
N ASP A 23 -34.78 21.12 -13.34
CA ASP A 23 -34.55 19.68 -13.48
C ASP A 23 -34.66 19.28 -14.97
N GLY A 24 -33.76 18.41 -15.41
CA GLY A 24 -33.74 17.96 -16.80
C GLY A 24 -34.92 17.04 -17.11
N ASN A 25 -35.52 17.18 -18.29
CA ASN A 25 -36.69 16.38 -18.73
C ASN A 25 -36.41 14.86 -18.89
N ARG A 26 -35.14 14.45 -18.78
CA ARG A 26 -34.68 13.05 -18.83
C ARG A 26 -34.34 12.49 -17.43
N GLY A 27 -34.69 13.22 -16.38
CA GLY A 27 -34.47 12.81 -15.00
C GLY A 27 -35.38 11.65 -14.58
N TYR A 28 -34.99 10.97 -13.49
CA TYR A 28 -35.87 10.02 -12.81
C TYR A 28 -37.10 10.76 -12.24
N SER A 29 -38.25 10.08 -12.21
CA SER A 29 -39.44 10.64 -11.57
C SER A 29 -39.21 10.83 -10.07
N GLU A 30 -39.84 11.86 -9.49
CA GLU A 30 -39.71 12.14 -8.05
C GLU A 30 -40.29 10.99 -7.22
N GLU A 31 -41.30 10.28 -7.74
CA GLU A 31 -41.86 9.05 -7.15
C GLU A 31 -40.83 7.94 -7.05
N PHE A 32 -40.08 7.69 -8.13
CA PHE A 32 -39.05 6.66 -8.16
C PHE A 32 -37.92 6.99 -7.16
N LYS A 33 -37.50 8.26 -7.12
CA LYS A 33 -36.51 8.73 -6.15
C LYS A 33 -36.97 8.54 -4.70
N LYS A 34 -38.21 8.88 -4.37
CA LYS A 34 -38.77 8.63 -3.02
C LYS A 34 -38.81 7.15 -2.67
N LYS A 35 -39.23 6.30 -3.61
CA LYS A 35 -39.25 4.83 -3.43
C LYS A 35 -37.85 4.27 -3.13
N VAL A 36 -36.85 4.70 -3.89
CA VAL A 36 -35.46 4.26 -3.73
C VAL A 36 -34.89 4.70 -2.37
N ILE A 37 -35.14 5.95 -1.97
CA ILE A 37 -34.67 6.47 -0.67
C ILE A 37 -35.32 5.71 0.50
N ALA A 38 -36.64 5.46 0.44
CA ALA A 38 -37.34 4.72 1.48
C ALA A 38 -36.81 3.28 1.63
N ARG A 39 -36.61 2.58 0.50
CA ARG A 39 -36.01 1.23 0.52
C ARG A 39 -34.58 1.22 1.04
N TYR A 40 -33.78 2.22 0.68
CA TYR A 40 -32.44 2.38 1.23
C TYR A 40 -32.46 2.52 2.77
N GLN A 41 -33.34 3.35 3.31
CA GLN A 41 -33.46 3.53 4.76
C GLN A 41 -33.94 2.28 5.49
N GLU A 42 -34.87 1.54 4.90
CA GLU A 42 -35.44 0.33 5.49
C GLU A 42 -34.43 -0.83 5.58
N ARG A 43 -33.61 -1.03 4.53
CA ARG A 43 -32.83 -2.27 4.38
C ARG A 43 -31.32 -2.08 4.17
N TYR A 44 -30.87 -0.88 3.83
CA TYR A 44 -29.48 -0.63 3.38
C TYR A 44 -28.83 0.59 4.05
N SER A 45 -29.31 1.00 5.23
CA SER A 45 -28.84 2.22 5.92
C SER A 45 -27.36 2.13 6.35
N ASP A 46 -26.84 0.92 6.51
CA ASP A 46 -25.44 0.58 6.82
C ASP A 46 -24.55 0.44 5.57
N PHE A 47 -25.13 0.43 4.37
CA PHE A 47 -24.41 0.22 3.13
C PHE A 47 -23.91 1.52 2.51
N GLY A 48 -22.70 1.47 1.93
CA GLY A 48 -22.23 2.55 1.07
C GLY A 48 -23.06 2.67 -0.23
N PRO A 49 -23.15 3.88 -0.85
CA PRO A 49 -23.96 4.11 -2.05
C PRO A 49 -23.68 3.16 -3.21
N THR A 50 -22.43 2.73 -3.36
CA THR A 50 -22.02 1.79 -4.41
C THR A 50 -22.60 0.40 -4.20
N LEU A 51 -22.54 -0.12 -2.96
CA LEU A 51 -23.05 -1.45 -2.66
C LEU A 51 -24.58 -1.44 -2.59
N ALA A 52 -25.16 -0.39 -2.04
CA ALA A 52 -26.60 -0.19 -2.03
C ALA A 52 -27.20 -0.12 -3.44
N ALA A 53 -26.53 0.58 -4.38
CA ALA A 53 -26.98 0.61 -5.77
C ALA A 53 -27.00 -0.79 -6.42
N LYS A 54 -26.00 -1.64 -6.14
CA LYS A 54 -26.00 -3.03 -6.61
C LYS A 54 -27.15 -3.84 -6.02
N LYS A 55 -27.42 -3.68 -4.72
CA LYS A 55 -28.54 -4.38 -4.07
C LYS A 55 -29.91 -3.90 -4.53
N LEU A 56 -30.05 -2.61 -4.77
CA LEU A 56 -31.26 -2.05 -5.38
C LEU A 56 -31.46 -2.55 -6.82
N GLU A 57 -30.38 -2.76 -7.58
CA GLU A 57 -30.46 -3.36 -8.92
C GLU A 57 -30.93 -4.81 -8.88
N GLU A 58 -30.49 -5.62 -7.91
CA GLU A 58 -31.01 -6.98 -7.66
C GLU A 58 -32.53 -6.98 -7.35
N GLU A 59 -33.04 -5.93 -6.71
CA GLU A 59 -34.47 -5.74 -6.41
C GLU A 59 -35.26 -5.05 -7.54
N GLY A 60 -34.65 -4.87 -8.72
CA GLY A 60 -35.29 -4.26 -9.90
C GLY A 60 -35.32 -2.73 -9.91
N CYS A 61 -34.65 -2.07 -8.97
CA CYS A 61 -34.50 -0.61 -8.90
C CYS A 61 -33.11 -0.20 -9.40
N ARG A 62 -32.93 -0.16 -10.72
CA ARG A 62 -31.65 0.20 -11.33
C ARG A 62 -31.35 1.71 -11.23
N VAL A 63 -30.34 2.07 -10.45
CA VAL A 63 -29.88 3.46 -10.26
C VAL A 63 -28.37 3.53 -10.35
N ASN A 64 -27.84 4.55 -11.03
CA ASN A 64 -26.40 4.80 -11.02
C ASN A 64 -25.92 5.10 -9.58
N PRO A 65 -24.83 4.48 -9.09
CA PRO A 65 -24.27 4.74 -7.78
C PRO A 65 -24.08 6.23 -7.43
N GLU A 66 -23.69 7.05 -8.40
CA GLU A 66 -23.46 8.48 -8.18
C GLU A 66 -24.79 9.24 -8.02
N THR A 67 -25.82 8.87 -8.79
CA THR A 67 -27.16 9.42 -8.63
C THR A 67 -27.75 9.10 -7.26
N LEU A 68 -27.60 7.85 -6.81
CA LEU A 68 -28.04 7.43 -5.48
C LEU A 68 -27.29 8.21 -4.39
N ARG A 69 -25.96 8.36 -4.53
CA ARG A 69 -25.14 9.16 -3.61
C ARG A 69 -25.64 10.60 -3.49
N LEU A 70 -25.94 11.25 -4.62
CA LEU A 70 -26.45 12.63 -4.64
C LEU A 70 -27.83 12.75 -3.97
N TRP A 71 -28.72 11.78 -4.20
CA TRP A 71 -30.03 11.74 -3.55
C TRP A 71 -29.91 11.57 -2.03
N LEU A 72 -29.05 10.66 -1.58
CA LEU A 72 -28.83 10.43 -0.15
C LEU A 72 -28.17 11.62 0.54
N ILE A 73 -27.27 12.34 -0.14
CA ILE A 73 -26.69 13.60 0.36
C ILE A 73 -27.77 14.68 0.45
N LYS A 74 -28.59 14.86 -0.60
CA LYS A 74 -29.67 15.86 -0.61
C LYS A 74 -30.73 15.57 0.45
N ALA A 75 -30.97 14.29 0.76
CA ALA A 75 -31.86 13.84 1.82
C ALA A 75 -31.23 13.90 3.24
N GLY A 76 -29.94 14.25 3.36
CA GLY A 76 -29.24 14.31 4.65
C GLY A 76 -28.90 12.95 5.27
N ILE A 77 -29.19 11.85 4.57
CA ILE A 77 -28.99 10.47 5.05
C ILE A 77 -27.52 10.07 4.92
N TRP A 78 -26.86 10.52 3.86
CA TRP A 78 -25.46 10.21 3.59
C TRP A 78 -24.59 11.45 3.69
N GLN A 79 -23.54 11.38 4.51
CA GLN A 79 -22.55 12.43 4.61
C GLN A 79 -21.20 11.94 4.09
N ARG A 80 -20.56 12.76 3.24
CA ARG A 80 -19.20 12.48 2.78
C ARG A 80 -18.23 12.68 3.93
N ARG A 81 -17.78 11.59 4.57
CA ARG A 81 -16.69 11.65 5.55
C ARG A 81 -15.34 11.67 4.82
N ARG A 82 -14.60 12.79 4.92
CA ARG A 82 -13.23 12.86 4.41
C ARG A 82 -12.34 11.96 5.28
N LYS A 83 -11.82 10.87 4.72
CA LYS A 83 -10.79 10.06 5.38
C LYS A 83 -9.53 10.91 5.44
N ARG A 84 -9.21 11.45 6.62
CA ARG A 84 -7.93 12.13 6.84
C ARG A 84 -6.82 11.08 6.82
N ALA A 85 -5.67 11.41 6.23
CA ALA A 85 -4.51 10.55 6.33
C ALA A 85 -4.16 10.40 7.82
N THR A 86 -3.92 9.17 8.27
CA THR A 86 -3.39 8.93 9.62
C THR A 86 -2.06 9.67 9.72
N HIS A 87 -1.92 10.55 10.72
CA HIS A 87 -0.65 11.25 10.96
C HIS A 87 0.45 10.22 11.19
N ARG A 88 1.47 10.22 10.33
CA ARG A 88 2.65 9.37 10.49
C ARG A 88 3.67 10.15 11.30
N SER A 89 3.89 9.76 12.55
CA SER A 89 4.95 10.31 13.39
C SER A 89 6.23 9.50 13.22
N TRP A 90 7.37 10.18 13.18
CA TRP A 90 8.67 9.53 13.31
C TRP A 90 8.78 8.89 14.70
N ARG A 91 9.29 7.65 14.74
CA ARG A 91 9.69 6.97 15.98
C ARG A 91 11.14 7.36 16.28
N GLU A 92 11.50 7.50 17.55
CA GLU A 92 12.91 7.56 17.94
C GLU A 92 13.61 6.24 17.61
N ARG A 93 14.86 6.34 17.17
CA ARG A 93 15.73 5.17 16.92
C ARG A 93 16.03 4.42 18.21
N ARG A 94 16.29 3.12 18.10
CA ARG A 94 16.80 2.31 19.22
C ARG A 94 18.15 2.83 19.72
N ALA A 95 18.45 2.57 20.99
CA ALA A 95 19.66 3.07 21.64
C ALA A 95 20.88 2.17 21.36
N HIS A 96 20.65 0.88 21.15
CA HIS A 96 21.72 -0.10 20.99
C HIS A 96 21.53 -0.97 19.75
N PHE A 97 22.67 -1.32 19.15
CA PHE A 97 22.72 -2.24 18.02
C PHE A 97 22.08 -3.59 18.39
N GLY A 98 21.29 -4.13 17.47
CA GLY A 98 20.58 -5.40 17.59
C GLY A 98 19.23 -5.32 18.32
N GLU A 99 18.83 -4.16 18.85
CA GLU A 99 17.53 -4.00 19.53
C GLU A 99 16.35 -4.03 18.55
N LEU A 100 16.55 -3.53 17.33
CA LEU A 100 15.57 -3.59 16.26
C LEU A 100 16.29 -3.74 14.92
N LEU A 101 16.11 -4.91 14.32
CA LEU A 101 16.55 -5.19 12.96
C LEU A 101 15.31 -5.18 12.06
N GLN A 102 15.32 -4.35 11.04
CA GLN A 102 14.28 -4.29 10.03
C GLN A 102 14.75 -5.09 8.83
N LEU A 103 14.00 -6.12 8.46
CA LEU A 103 14.27 -6.95 7.30
C LEU A 103 13.13 -6.77 6.30
N ASP A 104 13.48 -6.50 5.05
CA ASP A 104 12.52 -6.36 3.95
C ASP A 104 13.06 -6.97 2.66
N GLY A 105 12.15 -7.36 1.76
CA GLY A 105 12.43 -7.95 0.46
C GLY A 105 11.93 -7.06 -0.67
N SER A 106 12.76 -6.82 -1.69
CA SER A 106 12.40 -5.98 -2.84
C SER A 106 12.61 -6.70 -4.17
N HIS A 107 11.51 -7.14 -4.79
CA HIS A 107 11.50 -7.86 -6.06
C HIS A 107 11.53 -6.90 -7.25
N HIS A 108 12.67 -6.84 -7.95
CA HIS A 108 12.84 -5.98 -9.13
C HIS A 108 13.81 -6.62 -10.14
N PRO A 109 13.77 -6.19 -11.42
CA PRO A 109 14.84 -6.48 -12.38
C PRO A 109 16.08 -5.64 -12.07
N TRP A 110 16.73 -5.89 -10.94
CA TRP A 110 17.87 -5.11 -10.45
C TRP A 110 19.04 -5.04 -11.43
N PHE A 111 19.21 -6.10 -12.22
CA PHE A 111 20.25 -6.21 -13.25
C PHE A 111 19.75 -5.87 -14.66
N VAL A 112 18.50 -5.42 -14.79
CA VAL A 112 17.83 -5.02 -16.04
C VAL A 112 17.94 -6.11 -17.13
N GLU A 113 18.88 -5.99 -18.07
CA GLU A 113 19.11 -6.93 -19.18
C GLU A 113 20.22 -7.95 -18.89
N ARG A 114 21.01 -7.74 -17.83
CA ARG A 114 22.22 -8.54 -17.53
C ARG A 114 21.94 -9.73 -16.61
N GLY A 115 20.72 -9.88 -16.11
CA GLY A 115 20.39 -10.94 -15.17
C GLY A 115 18.89 -11.11 -14.98
N GLU A 116 18.51 -12.26 -14.44
CA GLU A 116 17.13 -12.56 -14.10
C GLU A 116 16.60 -11.62 -13.01
N LYS A 117 15.27 -11.48 -12.95
CA LYS A 117 14.62 -10.82 -11.82
C LYS A 117 15.00 -11.53 -10.53
N CYS A 118 15.30 -10.75 -9.50
CA CYS A 118 15.68 -11.25 -8.20
C CYS A 118 15.10 -10.36 -7.09
N CYS A 119 15.16 -10.87 -5.87
CA CYS A 119 14.80 -10.15 -4.67
C CYS A 119 16.06 -9.60 -3.99
N LEU A 120 16.09 -8.29 -3.74
CA LEU A 120 17.05 -7.70 -2.82
C LEU A 120 16.52 -7.88 -1.40
N MET A 121 17.14 -8.79 -0.65
CA MET A 121 16.92 -8.94 0.77
C MET A 121 17.76 -7.89 1.49
N ASN A 122 17.13 -7.04 2.29
CA ASN A 122 17.80 -5.94 2.98
C ASN A 122 17.51 -5.98 4.48
N LEU A 123 18.54 -5.90 5.30
CA LEU A 123 18.46 -5.86 6.75
C LEU A 123 19.14 -4.59 7.26
N VAL A 124 18.41 -3.78 8.05
CA VAL A 124 18.89 -2.52 8.62
C VAL A 124 18.77 -2.56 10.14
N ASP A 125 19.87 -2.23 10.82
CA ASP A 125 19.84 -1.95 12.26
C ASP A 125 19.31 -0.54 12.52
N ASP A 126 18.26 -0.42 13.33
CA ASP A 126 17.60 0.87 13.60
C ASP A 126 18.48 1.83 14.41
N ALA A 127 19.36 1.32 15.30
CA ALA A 127 20.18 2.15 16.17
C ALA A 127 21.36 2.76 15.40
N THR A 128 22.10 1.94 14.65
CA THR A 128 23.31 2.36 13.94
C THR A 128 23.07 2.76 12.50
N GLY A 129 21.95 2.34 11.90
CA GLY A 129 21.72 2.45 10.46
C GLY A 129 22.61 1.51 9.63
N THR A 130 23.27 0.53 10.27
CA THR A 130 24.09 -0.45 9.55
C THR A 130 23.20 -1.35 8.71
N THR A 131 23.55 -1.49 7.43
CA THR A 131 22.78 -2.24 6.45
C THR A 131 23.56 -3.47 5.97
N LEU A 132 22.87 -4.59 5.84
CA LEU A 132 23.34 -5.78 5.15
C LEU A 132 22.34 -6.16 4.07
N SER A 133 22.83 -6.44 2.87
CA SER A 133 21.96 -6.79 1.75
C SER A 133 22.48 -8.02 1.01
N LEU A 134 21.56 -8.80 0.45
CA LEU A 134 21.83 -10.02 -0.30
C LEU A 134 20.85 -10.09 -1.48
N PHE A 135 21.36 -10.35 -2.68
CA PHE A 135 20.50 -10.73 -3.81
C PHE A 135 20.16 -12.21 -3.71
N ALA A 136 18.88 -12.52 -3.61
CA ALA A 136 18.33 -13.87 -3.63
C ALA A 136 17.38 -14.01 -4.82
N LYS A 137 17.18 -15.25 -5.31
CA LYS A 137 16.25 -15.47 -6.43
C LYS A 137 14.82 -15.02 -6.08
N GLU A 138 14.39 -15.30 -4.86
CA GLU A 138 13.08 -14.96 -4.31
C GLU A 138 13.22 -14.55 -2.84
N GLU A 139 12.18 -13.93 -2.26
CA GLU A 139 12.10 -13.70 -0.82
C GLU A 139 11.83 -15.02 -0.08
N THR A 140 12.90 -15.60 0.48
CA THR A 140 12.81 -16.86 1.24
C THR A 140 13.25 -16.69 2.68
N THR A 141 12.70 -17.55 3.55
CA THR A 141 13.13 -17.66 4.95
C THR A 141 14.62 -17.96 5.06
N GLU A 142 15.17 -18.76 4.15
CA GLU A 142 16.60 -19.08 4.13
C GLU A 142 17.44 -17.82 3.90
N ALA A 143 17.10 -17.01 2.89
CA ALA A 143 17.80 -15.77 2.61
C ALA A 143 17.70 -14.77 3.78
N ALA A 144 16.54 -14.68 4.42
CA ALA A 144 16.36 -13.87 5.62
C ALA A 144 17.22 -14.36 6.80
N MET A 145 17.26 -15.68 7.02
CA MET A 145 18.07 -16.29 8.08
C MET A 145 19.56 -16.15 7.83
N LEU A 146 20.02 -16.17 6.57
CA LEU A 146 21.41 -15.90 6.22
C LEU A 146 21.82 -14.48 6.66
N LEU A 147 21.05 -13.45 6.31
CA LEU A 147 21.32 -12.08 6.75
C LEU A 147 21.33 -11.95 8.27
N LEU A 148 20.35 -12.56 8.95
CA LEU A 148 20.27 -12.57 10.41
C LEU A 148 21.48 -13.29 11.05
N TRP A 149 21.95 -14.38 10.44
CA TRP A 149 23.11 -15.11 10.93
C TRP A 149 24.41 -14.34 10.70
N THR A 150 24.53 -13.63 9.58
CA THR A 150 25.69 -12.78 9.29
C THR A 150 25.82 -11.64 10.30
N ILE A 151 24.72 -10.97 10.63
CA ILE A 151 24.73 -9.86 11.61
C ILE A 151 24.89 -10.33 13.06
N THR A 152 24.38 -11.51 13.40
CA THR A 152 24.59 -12.10 14.74
C THR A 152 25.96 -12.78 14.89
N GLY A 153 26.53 -13.27 13.79
CA GLY A 153 27.90 -13.78 13.73
C GLY A 153 28.94 -12.66 13.85
N SER A 154 28.68 -11.46 13.34
CA SER A 154 29.50 -10.28 13.59
C SER A 154 29.39 -9.80 15.05
N LEU A 155 28.19 -9.83 15.65
CA LEU A 155 27.99 -9.63 17.09
C LEU A 155 28.85 -10.55 17.96
N ARG A 156 28.99 -11.82 17.55
CA ARG A 156 29.81 -12.79 18.31
C ARG A 156 31.30 -12.47 18.24
N ARG A 157 31.78 -11.84 17.17
CA ARG A 157 33.17 -11.35 17.03
C ARG A 157 33.38 -10.05 17.80
N SER A 158 32.44 -9.10 17.76
CA SER A 158 32.53 -7.86 18.55
C SER A 158 32.39 -8.08 20.05
N MET A 159 31.63 -9.10 20.49
CA MET A 159 31.59 -9.51 21.90
C MET A 159 32.92 -10.14 22.39
N LEU A 160 33.70 -10.78 21.51
CA LEU A 160 35.04 -11.29 21.84
C LEU A 160 36.09 -10.18 21.89
N THR A 161 35.96 -9.14 21.04
CA THR A 161 36.75 -7.91 21.10
C THR A 161 36.01 -6.88 21.96
N GLY A 162 35.99 -7.13 23.28
CA GLY A 162 35.23 -6.43 24.31
C GLY A 162 34.71 -5.02 23.97
N ARG A 163 33.39 -4.93 23.75
CA ARG A 163 32.53 -3.74 23.98
C ARG A 163 31.09 -4.19 23.80
N MET A 164 30.49 -4.79 24.83
CA MET A 164 29.04 -4.76 25.11
C MET A 164 28.75 -5.56 26.38
N SER A 165 28.08 -4.92 27.34
CA SER A 165 27.65 -5.56 28.59
C SER A 165 26.59 -6.63 28.30
N THR A 166 26.89 -7.85 28.69
CA THR A 166 25.99 -9.00 28.59
C THR A 166 24.84 -8.87 29.58
N SER A 167 23.61 -8.75 29.09
CA SER A 167 22.43 -9.07 29.89
C SER A 167 21.32 -9.64 29.03
N ARG A 168 21.02 -10.92 29.33
CA ARG A 168 19.87 -11.74 28.90
C ARG A 168 19.81 -12.15 27.42
N MET A 169 20.38 -13.32 27.14
CA MET A 169 19.83 -14.21 26.11
C MET A 169 19.59 -15.59 26.73
N LYS A 170 18.31 -15.94 26.96
CA LYS A 170 17.91 -17.28 27.41
C LYS A 170 18.11 -18.26 26.25
N SER A 171 18.96 -19.26 26.52
CA SER A 171 19.23 -20.51 25.81
C SER A 171 18.43 -20.82 24.52
N ILE A 172 19.13 -20.83 23.38
CA ILE A 172 18.76 -21.61 22.19
C ILE A 172 19.80 -22.73 22.03
N ASN A 173 19.32 -23.97 21.91
CA ASN A 173 20.15 -25.17 21.85
C ASN A 173 20.84 -25.31 20.48
N TRP A 174 22.14 -25.02 20.46
CA TRP A 174 23.01 -24.86 19.27
C TRP A 174 23.38 -26.17 18.55
N LYS A 175 23.05 -27.36 19.10
CA LYS A 175 23.49 -28.64 18.50
C LYS A 175 22.73 -29.01 17.21
N ARG A 176 21.54 -28.46 16.95
CA ARG A 176 20.73 -28.78 15.76
C ARG A 176 21.06 -27.92 14.53
N ALA A 177 21.58 -26.71 14.69
CA ALA A 177 21.82 -25.77 13.59
C ALA A 177 23.06 -26.10 12.73
N ARG A 178 24.05 -26.80 13.30
CA ARG A 178 25.30 -27.14 12.59
C ARG A 178 25.12 -28.11 11.41
N LYS A 179 24.05 -28.91 11.37
CA LYS A 179 23.88 -29.96 10.35
C LYS A 179 23.40 -29.44 8.99
N ALA A 180 22.85 -28.22 8.91
CA ALA A 180 22.31 -27.67 7.67
C ALA A 180 23.36 -26.98 6.77
N VAL A 181 24.54 -26.66 7.30
CA VAL A 181 25.57 -25.87 6.59
C VAL A 181 26.51 -26.74 5.72
N THR A 182 26.61 -28.04 5.98
CA THR A 182 27.56 -28.94 5.30
C THR A 182 27.09 -29.49 3.95
N THR A 183 25.95 -29.04 3.42
CA THR A 183 25.38 -29.60 2.18
C THR A 183 24.97 -28.50 1.19
N ILE A 184 25.86 -27.55 0.94
CA ILE A 184 25.76 -26.62 -0.20
C ILE A 184 26.90 -26.96 -1.16
N PRO A 185 26.64 -27.48 -2.37
CA PRO A 185 27.67 -27.65 -3.38
C PRO A 185 28.21 -26.29 -3.81
N SER A 186 29.54 -26.16 -3.91
CA SER A 186 30.17 -24.95 -4.43
C SER A 186 29.81 -24.76 -5.91
N LEU A 187 28.97 -23.77 -6.22
CA LEU A 187 28.77 -23.27 -7.59
C LEU A 187 29.88 -22.27 -7.95
N ALA A 188 31.12 -22.74 -7.95
CA ALA A 188 32.25 -22.04 -8.55
C ALA A 188 32.75 -22.90 -9.73
N GLY A 189 32.27 -22.57 -10.94
CA GLY A 189 32.87 -23.09 -12.16
C GLY A 189 34.25 -22.46 -12.39
N PRO A 190 35.14 -23.11 -13.16
CA PRO A 190 36.50 -22.62 -13.38
C PRO A 190 36.50 -21.31 -14.16
N VAL A 191 37.21 -20.31 -13.63
CA VAL A 191 37.47 -19.04 -14.30
C VAL A 191 38.61 -19.27 -15.30
N ASN A 192 38.28 -19.35 -16.60
CA ASN A 192 39.29 -19.35 -17.65
C ASN A 192 39.82 -17.92 -17.86
N ASN A 193 41.08 -17.71 -17.48
CA ASN A 193 41.86 -16.53 -17.82
C ASN A 193 42.37 -16.65 -19.26
N SER A 194 41.70 -15.99 -20.18
CA SER A 194 42.26 -15.63 -21.49
C SER A 194 41.72 -14.26 -21.87
N GLY A 195 42.49 -13.22 -21.56
CA GLY A 195 42.23 -11.87 -22.05
C GLY A 195 42.54 -11.76 -23.55
N PRO A 196 41.85 -10.89 -24.30
CA PRO A 196 42.27 -10.57 -25.66
C PRO A 196 43.32 -9.45 -25.60
N GLU A 197 44.48 -9.72 -26.19
CA GLU A 197 45.34 -8.68 -26.75
C GLU A 197 44.71 -8.21 -28.09
N PHE A 198 44.48 -6.90 -28.19
CA PHE A 198 44.04 -6.09 -29.34
C PHE A 198 42.60 -6.26 -29.86
#